data_AF-A0A0S2EVC8-F1
#
_entry.id   AF-A0A0S2EVC8-F1
#
_cell.length_a   1.000
_cell.length_b   1.000
_cell.length_c   1.000
_cell.angle_alpha   90.00
_cell.angle_beta   90.00
_cell.angle_gamma   90.00
#
_symmetry.space_group_name_H-M   'P 1'
#
loop_
_entity.id
_entity.type
_entity.pdbx_description
1 polymer ?
#
loop_
_entity_poly.entity_id
_entity_poly.type
_entity_poly.pdbx_seq_one_letter_code
_entity_poly.pdbx_strand_id
1 'polypeptide(L)' 'MTKGVMNAWEIEAGKMRGRDLTKEETAALSEQMLRGTLTPEMHKRKRKNVIRTAIDGVRPGKKLRAG' A
#
# COMPACT_ATOMS: atom_id res chain seq x y z
N MET A 1 -13.26 -12.85 -3.79
CA MET A 1 -12.20 -13.00 -2.77
C MET A 1 -11.42 -11.71 -2.49
N THR A 2 -12.01 -10.51 -2.63
CA THR A 2 -11.22 -9.25 -2.67
C THR A 2 -11.39 -8.32 -1.47
N LYS A 3 -12.52 -8.33 -0.76
CA LYS A 3 -12.76 -7.39 0.36
C LYS A 3 -11.89 -7.64 1.60
N GLY A 4 -11.67 -8.90 1.98
CA GLY A 4 -10.90 -9.22 3.18
C GLY A 4 -9.40 -8.93 3.07
N VAL A 5 -8.82 -9.16 1.88
CA VAL A 5 -7.39 -8.95 1.62
C VAL A 5 -7.06 -7.45 1.51
N MET A 6 -7.95 -6.67 0.89
CA MET A 6 -7.80 -5.22 0.77
C MET A 6 -7.83 -4.54 2.14
N ASN A 7 -8.81 -4.88 3.00
CA ASN A 7 -8.88 -4.36 4.37
C ASN A 7 -7.64 -4.69 5.20
N ALA A 8 -7.03 -5.87 5.01
CA ALA A 8 -5.81 -6.24 5.74
C ALA A 8 -4.61 -5.34 5.37
N TRP A 9 -4.48 -4.96 4.09
CA TRP A 9 -3.42 -4.05 3.65
C TRP A 9 -3.66 -2.61 4.06
N GLU A 10 -4.91 -2.15 4.08
CA GLU A 10 -5.25 -0.83 4.59
C GLU A 10 -4.90 -0.69 6.08
N ILE A 11 -5.22 -1.72 6.89
CA ILE A 11 -4.85 -1.74 8.31
C ILE A 11 -3.33 -1.78 8.49
N GLU A 12 -2.61 -2.61 7.71
CA GLU A 12 -1.15 -2.68 7.78
C GLU A 12 -0.51 -1.34 7.38
N ALA A 13 -1.01 -0.72 6.32
CA ALA A 13 -0.59 0.59 5.84
C ALA A 13 -0.87 1.71 6.85
N GLY A 14 -2.05 1.72 7.48
CA GLY A 14 -2.39 2.67 8.54
C GLY A 14 -1.45 2.54 9.74
N LYS A 15 -1.18 1.31 10.19
CA LYS A 15 -0.18 1.02 11.23
C LYS A 15 1.23 1.47 10.84
N MET A 16 1.61 1.33 9.58
CA MET A 16 2.91 1.78 9.08
C MET A 16 3.05 3.32 9.06
N ARG A 17 1.96 4.04 8.87
CA ARG A 17 1.96 5.51 8.83
C ARG A 17 1.65 6.15 10.18
N GLY A 18 1.13 5.39 11.15
CA GLY A 18 0.69 5.91 12.44
C GLY A 18 -0.55 6.81 12.32
N ARG A 19 -1.29 6.71 11.21
CA ARG A 19 -2.51 7.47 10.91
C ARG A 19 -3.38 6.70 9.92
N ASP A 20 -4.63 7.10 9.79
CA ASP A 20 -5.52 6.58 8.76
C ASP A 20 -5.06 6.99 7.36
N LEU A 21 -5.35 6.12 6.38
CA LEU A 21 -5.07 6.37 4.98
C LEU A 21 -6.13 7.27 4.37
N THR A 22 -5.68 8.14 3.48
CA THR A 22 -6.55 8.95 2.63
C THR A 22 -7.15 8.08 1.51
N LYS A 23 -8.24 8.56 0.89
CA LYS A 23 -8.88 7.86 -0.23
C LYS A 23 -7.91 7.59 -1.39
N GLU A 24 -7.00 8.52 -1.65
CA GLU A 24 -5.95 8.40 -2.68
C GLU A 24 -4.92 7.32 -2.33
N GLU A 25 -4.48 7.27 -1.07
CA GLU A 25 -3.56 6.23 -0.58
C GLU A 25 -4.21 4.83 -0.65
N THR A 26 -5.49 4.72 -0.32
CA THR A 26 -6.25 3.48 -0.46
C THR A 26 -6.39 3.06 -1.93
N ALA A 27 -6.73 4.00 -2.81
CA ALA A 27 -6.83 3.74 -4.25
C ALA A 27 -5.49 3.26 -4.85
N ALA A 28 -4.37 3.85 -4.41
CA ALA A 28 -3.04 3.43 -4.82
C ALA A 28 -2.74 1.97 -4.42
N LEU A 29 -3.17 1.54 -3.23
CA LEU A 29 -3.02 0.14 -2.79
C LEU A 29 -3.89 -0.80 -3.62
N SER A 30 -5.15 -0.43 -3.90
CA SER A 30 -6.03 -1.20 -4.79
C SER A 30 -5.41 -1.36 -6.18
N GLU A 31 -4.82 -0.30 -6.72
CA GLU A 31 -4.17 -0.33 -8.01
C GLU A 31 -2.97 -1.29 -8.03
N GLN A 32 -2.14 -1.31 -6.97
CA GLN A 32 -1.05 -2.29 -6.88
C GLN A 32 -1.56 -3.73 -6.80
N MET A 33 -2.70 -3.97 -6.14
CA MET A 33 -3.32 -5.31 -6.13
C MET A 33 -3.81 -5.71 -7.54
N LEU A 34 -4.47 -4.78 -8.24
CA LEU A 34 -4.95 -5.02 -9.60
C LEU A 34 -3.82 -5.26 -10.59
N ARG A 35 -2.69 -4.54 -10.43
CA ARG A 35 -1.47 -4.75 -11.22
C ARG A 35 -0.73 -6.05 -10.88
N GLY A 36 -1.11 -6.74 -9.80
CA GLY A 36 -0.43 -7.94 -9.31
C GLY A 36 0.92 -7.66 -8.65
N THR A 37 1.24 -6.40 -8.36
CA THR A 37 2.47 -6.00 -7.66
C THR A 37 2.34 -6.16 -6.14
N LEU A 38 1.11 -6.11 -5.61
CA LEU A 38 0.78 -6.40 -4.21
C LEU A 38 0.00 -7.71 -4.12
N THR A 39 0.65 -8.79 -3.69
CA THR A 39 0.04 -10.13 -3.59
C THR A 39 0.12 -10.69 -2.17
N PRO A 40 -0.85 -11.51 -1.72
CA PRO A 40 -0.85 -12.07 -0.37
C PRO A 40 0.29 -13.05 -0.11
N GLU A 41 0.78 -13.73 -1.15
CA GLU A 41 1.88 -14.71 -1.06
C GLU A 41 3.26 -14.06 -0.97
N MET A 42 3.37 -12.76 -1.18
CA MET A 42 4.67 -12.09 -1.20
C MET A 42 5.30 -12.01 0.21
N HIS A 43 6.63 -12.06 0.26
CA HIS A 43 7.37 -11.94 1.52
C HIS A 43 7.06 -10.61 2.24
N LYS A 44 6.88 -10.67 3.57
CA LYS A 44 6.49 -9.53 4.43
C LYS A 44 7.31 -8.26 4.19
N ARG A 45 8.63 -8.39 4.02
CA ARG A 45 9.51 -7.22 3.75
C ARG A 45 9.23 -6.58 2.39
N LYS A 46 9.04 -7.39 1.33
CA LYS A 46 8.69 -6.90 -0.01
C LYS A 46 7.32 -6.24 -0.01
N ARG A 47 6.34 -6.86 0.67
CA ARG A 47 4.99 -6.32 0.86
C ARG A 47 4.99 -4.91 1.44
N LYS A 48 5.69 -4.74 2.58
CA LYS A 48 5.82 -3.43 3.22
C LYS A 48 6.49 -2.40 2.32
N ASN A 49 7.47 -2.81 1.51
CA ASN A 49 8.10 -1.90 0.56
C ASN A 49 7.12 -1.46 -0.52
N VAL A 50 6.36 -2.38 -1.12
CA VAL A 50 5.33 -2.04 -2.13
C VAL A 50 4.27 -1.11 -1.55
N ILE A 51 3.72 -1.44 -0.37
CA ILE A 51 2.75 -0.61 0.34
C ILE A 51 3.32 0.79 0.58
N ARG A 52 4.56 0.87 1.07
CA ARG A 52 5.24 2.15 1.35
C ARG A 52 5.40 2.98 0.07
N THR A 53 5.90 2.36 -1.00
CA THR A 53 6.13 3.02 -2.30
C THR A 53 4.83 3.50 -2.92
N ALA A 54 3.76 2.70 -2.87
CA ALA A 54 2.43 3.09 -3.37
C ALA A 54 1.90 4.33 -2.64
N ILE A 55 1.97 4.34 -1.31
CA ILE A 55 1.51 5.47 -0.48
C ILE A 55 2.40 6.70 -0.69
N ASP A 56 3.73 6.54 -0.67
CA ASP A 56 4.64 7.67 -0.87
C ASP A 56 4.55 8.24 -2.30
N GLY A 57 4.09 7.47 -3.29
CA GLY A 57 3.91 7.90 -4.68
C GLY A 57 2.70 8.81 -4.91
N VAL A 58 1.64 8.69 -4.12
CA VAL A 58 0.46 9.56 -4.19
C VAL A 58 0.48 10.68 -3.16
N ARG A 59 1.42 10.64 -2.19
CA ARG A 59 1.48 11.64 -1.13
C ARG A 59 2.01 12.99 -1.68
N PRO A 60 1.26 14.10 -1.54
CA PRO A 60 1.73 15.40 -1.99
C PRO A 60 2.99 15.82 -1.21
N GLY A 61 3.99 16.34 -1.93
CA GLY A 61 5.23 16.86 -1.36
C GLY A 61 6.32 15.82 -1.05
N LYS A 62 6.13 14.53 -1.36
CA LYS A 62 7.16 13.50 -1.17
C LYS A 62 7.59 12.92 -2.52
N LYS A 63 8.89 12.98 -2.82
CA LYS A 63 9.46 12.28 -3.99
C LYS A 63 9.43 10.77 -3.74
N LEU A 64 9.01 10.00 -4.75
CA LEU A 64 9.19 8.55 -4.81
C LEU A 64 10.65 8.24 -4.46
N ARG A 65 10.86 7.50 -3.38
CA ARG A 65 12.21 7.07 -3.00
C ARG A 65 12.60 5.92 -3.90
N ALA A 66 13.66 6.11 -4.69
CA ALA A 66 14.32 5.03 -5.40
C ALA A 66 14.85 4.03 -4.35
N GLY A 67 14.33 2.81 -4.38
CA GLY A 67 14.68 1.75 -3.45
C GLY A 67 14.48 0.39 -4.08
#